data_AF-A0A158P688-F1
#
_entry.id   AF-A0A158P688-F1
#
_cell.length_a   1.000
_cell.length_b   1.000
_cell.length_c   1.000
_cell.angle_alpha   90.00
_cell.angle_beta   90.00
_cell.angle_gamma   90.00
#
_symmetry.space_group_name_H-M   'P 1'
#
loop_
_entity.id
_entity.type
_entity.pdbx_description
1 polymer ?
#
loop_
_entity_poly.entity_id
_entity_poly.type
_entity_poly.pdbx_seq_one_letter_code
_entity_poly.pdbx_strand_id
1 'polypeptide(L)'
;MEKEGVEEVFEIDDFTVITEFERFVVAVEALVQEWGLTGERQHGRYPKGILRTCSWKTKSSVVNFGDLNKLRVTYSHPDLPLETVEELPNPERASYLPSSGVDMSTSETDFVYHSNITTMFGVSEFLVFSPADQFDDAIITEDQKNLVISAFRVVQHSIDCEVPMFIQFGHIDRQHFFGTSSNKSVVAHYGVSSNFVILWNFFRRSI
;
A
#
# COMPACT_ATOMS: atom_id res chain seq x y z
N MET A 1 46.86 -8.53 52.27
CA MET A 1 47.06 -8.08 50.88
C MET A 1 46.08 -8.89 50.05
N GLU A 2 44.82 -8.44 50.07
CA GLU A 2 43.73 -9.08 49.34
C GLU A 2 43.81 -8.67 47.88
N LYS A 3 43.75 -9.64 46.97
CA LYS A 3 43.65 -9.41 45.54
C LYS A 3 42.18 -9.13 45.24
N GLU A 4 41.85 -7.87 44.97
CA GLU A 4 40.59 -7.53 44.31
C GLU A 4 40.62 -8.14 42.92
N GLY A 5 39.72 -9.11 42.69
CA GLY A 5 39.44 -9.63 41.36
C GLY A 5 38.77 -8.52 40.57
N VAL A 6 39.45 -8.01 39.56
CA VAL A 6 38.86 -7.11 38.58
C VAL A 6 37.81 -7.93 37.84
N GLU A 7 36.53 -7.70 38.12
CA GLU A 7 35.44 -8.14 37.26
C GLU A 7 35.67 -7.51 35.89
N GLU A 8 36.08 -8.34 34.95
CA GLU A 8 36.25 -7.99 33.55
C GLU A 8 34.85 -7.70 33.00
N VAL A 9 34.45 -6.42 33.03
CA VAL A 9 33.21 -5.95 32.42
C VAL A 9 33.39 -6.12 30.92
N PHE A 10 32.82 -7.20 30.37
CA PHE A 10 32.75 -7.40 28.94
C PHE A 10 31.90 -6.28 28.34
N GLU A 11 32.55 -5.38 27.59
CA GLU A 11 31.88 -4.39 26.76
C GLU A 11 31.18 -5.14 25.64
N ILE A 12 29.84 -5.21 25.70
CA ILE A 12 29.04 -5.81 24.64
C ILE A 12 28.97 -4.76 23.52
N ASP A 13 29.89 -4.88 22.56
CA ASP A 13 29.79 -4.15 21.29
C ASP A 13 28.57 -4.69 20.51
N ASP A 14 27.48 -3.96 20.57
CA ASP A 14 26.24 -4.31 19.90
C ASP A 14 26.37 -4.02 18.39
N PHE A 15 26.85 -4.99 17.61
CA PHE A 15 26.95 -4.91 16.15
C PHE A 15 25.59 -5.13 15.48
N THR A 16 24.56 -4.38 15.86
CA THR A 16 23.26 -4.41 15.19
C THR A 16 23.37 -3.75 13.81
N VAL A 17 23.85 -4.51 12.82
CA VAL A 17 23.86 -4.08 11.42
C VAL A 17 22.43 -4.11 10.91
N ILE A 18 21.81 -2.94 10.77
CA ILE A 18 20.47 -2.79 10.20
C ILE A 18 20.50 -3.26 8.75
N THR A 19 19.67 -4.25 8.43
CA THR A 19 19.57 -4.80 7.09
C THR A 19 18.97 -3.78 6.11
N GLU A 20 19.23 -3.93 4.81
CA GLU A 20 18.58 -3.11 3.77
C GLU A 20 17.06 -3.17 3.84
N PHE A 21 16.52 -4.35 4.16
CA PHE A 21 15.08 -4.56 4.34
C PHE A 21 14.53 -3.70 5.48
N GLU A 22 15.18 -3.71 6.65
CA GLU A 22 14.76 -2.89 7.79
C GLU A 22 14.89 -1.40 7.50
N ARG A 23 15.97 -0.96 6.83
CA ARG A 23 16.11 0.43 6.36
C ARG A 23 14.94 0.83 5.46
N PHE A 24 14.55 -0.04 4.54
CA PHE A 24 13.42 0.20 3.65
C PHE A 24 12.09 0.26 4.40
N VAL A 25 11.83 -0.68 5.31
CA VAL A 25 10.63 -0.69 6.16
C VAL A 25 10.51 0.62 6.95
N VAL A 26 11.59 1.05 7.62
CA VAL A 26 11.60 2.30 8.40
C VAL A 26 11.35 3.52 7.51
N ALA A 27 11.94 3.56 6.31
CA ALA A 27 11.72 4.67 5.38
C ALA A 27 10.26 4.75 4.90
N VAL A 28 9.64 3.60 4.62
CA VAL A 28 8.22 3.54 4.22
C VAL A 28 7.31 3.88 5.40
N GLU A 29 7.58 3.34 6.59
CA GLU A 29 6.81 3.64 7.79
C GLU A 29 6.83 5.14 8.11
N ALA A 30 8.01 5.76 8.11
CA ALA A 30 8.17 7.20 8.35
C ALA A 30 7.39 8.02 7.32
N LEU A 31 7.40 7.62 6.04
CA LEU A 31 6.66 8.30 4.99
C LEU A 31 5.14 8.20 5.19
N VAL A 32 4.63 7.01 5.53
CA VAL A 32 3.21 6.77 5.76
C VAL A 32 2.72 7.52 7.00
N GLN A 33 3.55 7.60 8.05
CA GLN A 33 3.31 8.44 9.23
C GLN A 33 3.30 9.92 8.89
N GLU A 34 4.29 10.42 8.14
CA GLU A 34 4.37 11.82 7.70
C GLU A 34 3.11 12.23 6.91
N TRP A 35 2.58 11.33 6.09
CA TRP A 35 1.37 11.58 5.30
C TRP A 35 0.06 11.43 6.08
N GLY A 36 0.11 11.03 7.35
CA GLY A 36 -1.06 10.88 8.22
C GLY A 36 -1.96 9.71 7.82
N LEU A 37 -1.37 8.64 7.28
CA LEU A 37 -2.09 7.46 6.80
C LEU A 37 -2.16 6.33 7.84
N THR A 38 -1.90 6.64 9.11
CA THR A 38 -1.91 5.71 10.24
C THR A 38 -3.30 5.51 10.82
N GLY A 39 -3.58 4.32 11.34
CA GLY A 39 -4.80 4.00 12.06
C GLY A 39 -6.01 3.68 11.18
N GLU A 40 -7.14 3.45 11.84
CA GLU A 40 -8.39 3.06 11.21
C GLU A 40 -8.91 4.15 10.27
N ARG A 41 -9.31 3.75 9.06
CA ARG A 41 -9.86 4.67 8.06
C ARG A 41 -11.36 4.80 8.24
N GLN A 42 -11.94 5.87 7.70
CA GLN A 42 -13.39 5.98 7.67
C GLN A 42 -13.96 4.92 6.72
N HIS A 43 -14.88 4.11 7.25
CA HIS A 43 -15.59 3.10 6.50
C HIS A 43 -16.89 3.72 6.01
N GLY A 44 -16.98 4.03 4.72
CA GLY A 44 -18.17 4.66 4.16
C GLY A 44 -18.28 4.48 2.66
N ARG A 45 -19.36 5.02 2.08
CA ARG A 45 -19.66 4.89 0.66
C ARG A 45 -19.68 6.25 0.00
N TYR A 46 -19.09 6.32 -1.19
CA TYR A 46 -19.20 7.51 -2.00
C TYR A 46 -20.57 7.56 -2.69
N PRO A 47 -21.23 8.74 -2.75
CA PRO A 47 -22.44 8.95 -3.51
C PRO A 47 -22.27 8.52 -4.96
N LYS A 48 -23.36 8.01 -5.54
CA LYS A 48 -23.33 7.45 -6.89
C LYS A 48 -22.74 8.42 -7.91
N GLY A 49 -21.66 8.00 -8.56
CA GLY A 49 -21.03 8.71 -9.66
C GLY A 49 -20.07 9.84 -9.28
N ILE A 50 -19.94 10.20 -7.98
CA ILE A 50 -19.08 11.32 -7.57
C ILE A 50 -17.60 11.07 -7.86
N LEU A 51 -17.13 9.83 -7.68
CA LEU A 51 -15.73 9.45 -7.93
C LEU A 51 -15.31 9.60 -9.40
N ARG A 52 -16.28 9.66 -10.32
CA ARG A 52 -16.03 9.82 -11.76
C ARG A 52 -15.86 11.29 -12.17
N THR A 53 -16.37 12.21 -11.34
CA THR A 53 -16.41 13.65 -11.64
C THR A 53 -15.55 14.47 -10.71
N CYS A 54 -15.14 13.92 -9.56
CA CYS A 54 -14.31 14.62 -8.59
C CYS A 54 -12.88 14.83 -9.10
N SER A 55 -12.23 15.86 -8.56
CA SER A 55 -10.77 16.00 -8.64
C SER A 55 -10.10 14.97 -7.74
N TRP A 56 -8.83 14.67 -8.06
CA TRP A 56 -8.01 13.72 -7.32
C TRP A 56 -6.77 14.44 -6.81
N LYS A 57 -6.44 14.19 -5.55
CA LYS A 57 -5.23 14.70 -4.91
C LYS A 57 -4.17 13.63 -4.94
N THR A 58 -2.95 14.06 -5.30
CA THR A 58 -1.79 13.19 -5.37
C THR A 58 -0.63 13.82 -4.61
N LYS A 59 0.05 13.01 -3.80
CA LYS A 59 1.35 13.35 -3.17
C LYS A 59 2.38 12.33 -3.58
N SER A 60 3.63 12.73 -3.74
CA SER A 60 4.70 11.78 -4.09
C SER A 60 5.99 12.07 -3.37
N SER A 61 6.71 11.02 -2.99
CA SER A 61 8.07 11.06 -2.45
C SER A 61 8.90 9.92 -3.03
N VAL A 62 10.21 9.95 -2.82
CA VAL A 62 11.13 8.90 -3.28
C VAL A 62 11.77 8.25 -2.06
N VAL A 63 11.75 6.92 -2.03
CA VAL A 63 12.39 6.10 -1.00
C VAL A 63 13.46 5.22 -1.64
N ASN A 64 14.54 4.96 -0.91
CA ASN A 64 15.60 4.06 -1.37
C ASN A 64 15.18 2.60 -1.13
N PHE A 65 15.41 1.74 -2.12
CA PHE A 65 15.18 0.31 -2.07
C PHE A 65 16.51 -0.42 -2.28
N GLY A 66 17.15 -0.82 -1.18
CA GLY A 66 18.56 -1.21 -1.20
C GLY A 66 19.47 -0.03 -1.52
N ASP A 67 20.67 -0.31 -2.01
CA ASP A 67 21.67 0.72 -2.28
C ASP A 67 21.59 1.30 -3.70
N LEU A 68 21.00 0.56 -4.64
CA LEU A 68 20.98 0.91 -6.08
C LEU A 68 19.63 1.47 -6.52
N ASN A 69 18.53 0.89 -6.04
CA ASN A 69 17.21 1.19 -6.59
C ASN A 69 16.49 2.26 -5.78
N LYS A 70 15.65 3.04 -6.45
CA LYS A 70 14.79 4.05 -5.85
C LYS A 70 13.35 3.84 -6.29
N LEU A 71 12.43 3.90 -5.33
CA LEU A 71 11.01 3.80 -5.59
C LEU A 71 10.34 5.15 -5.35
N ARG A 72 9.63 5.63 -6.37
CA ARG A 72 8.69 6.74 -6.24
C ARG A 72 7.39 6.21 -5.65
N VAL A 73 7.08 6.68 -4.45
CA VAL A 73 5.82 6.42 -3.76
C VAL A 73 4.84 7.52 -4.12
N THR A 74 3.65 7.16 -4.57
CA THR A 74 2.60 8.08 -4.97
C THR A 74 1.32 7.74 -4.22
N TYR A 75 0.87 8.65 -3.36
CA TYR A 75 -0.40 8.57 -2.65
C TYR A 75 -1.48 9.27 -3.46
N SER A 76 -2.59 8.59 -3.74
CA SER A 76 -3.72 9.14 -4.49
C SER A 76 -5.02 8.93 -3.74
N HIS A 77 -5.85 9.97 -3.67
CA HIS A 77 -7.18 9.92 -3.05
C HIS A 77 -8.13 10.95 -3.68
N PRO A 78 -9.46 10.78 -3.54
CA PRO A 78 -10.43 11.74 -4.03
C PRO A 78 -10.32 13.06 -3.25
N ASP A 79 -10.44 14.17 -3.96
CA ASP A 79 -10.50 15.50 -3.34
C ASP A 79 -11.93 15.86 -2.98
N LEU A 80 -12.46 15.15 -1.99
CA LEU A 80 -13.84 15.32 -1.51
C LEU A 80 -13.83 15.63 -0.01
N PRO A 81 -14.73 16.50 0.47
CA PRO A 81 -14.99 16.65 1.90
C PRO A 81 -15.40 15.31 2.52
N LEU A 82 -14.94 15.02 3.73
CA LEU A 82 -15.28 13.77 4.43
C LEU A 82 -16.81 13.61 4.62
N GLU A 83 -17.55 14.71 4.75
CA GLU A 83 -19.02 14.75 4.82
C GLU A 83 -19.71 14.18 3.58
N THR A 84 -18.99 14.07 2.46
CA THR A 84 -19.50 13.47 1.22
C THR A 84 -19.64 11.96 1.36
N VAL A 85 -18.90 11.33 2.28
CA VAL A 85 -18.91 9.88 2.47
C VAL A 85 -20.15 9.51 3.30
N GLU A 86 -21.03 8.72 2.70
CA GLU A 86 -22.25 8.22 3.31
C GLU A 86 -21.93 7.10 4.31
N GLU A 87 -22.59 7.12 5.47
CA GLU A 87 -22.47 6.07 6.47
C GLU A 87 -22.98 4.73 5.94
N LEU A 88 -22.34 3.64 6.38
CA LEU A 88 -22.72 2.31 5.96
C LEU A 88 -24.02 1.85 6.66
N PRO A 89 -24.96 1.21 5.93
CA PRO A 89 -26.21 0.71 6.53
C PRO A 89 -26.00 -0.35 7.63
N ASN A 90 -24.85 -1.03 7.63
CA ASN A 90 -24.49 -2.03 8.63
C ASN A 90 -23.03 -1.85 9.07
N PRO A 91 -22.76 -0.95 10.04
CA PRO A 91 -21.40 -0.61 10.46
C PRO A 91 -20.68 -1.81 11.09
N GLU A 92 -21.40 -2.73 11.74
CA GLU A 92 -20.79 -3.92 12.36
C GLU A 92 -20.18 -4.86 11.32
N ARG A 93 -20.84 -5.06 10.17
CA ARG A 93 -20.26 -5.85 9.06
C ARG A 93 -19.08 -5.14 8.40
N ALA A 94 -19.15 -3.83 8.28
CA ALA A 94 -18.10 -3.01 7.68
C ALA A 94 -16.84 -2.96 8.54
N SER A 95 -16.98 -3.05 9.87
CA SER A 95 -15.87 -3.03 10.82
C SER A 95 -14.85 -4.15 10.63
N TYR A 96 -15.21 -5.26 9.97
CA TYR A 96 -14.27 -6.35 9.70
C TYR A 96 -13.50 -6.18 8.40
N LEU A 97 -14.01 -5.40 7.45
CA LEU A 97 -13.35 -5.15 6.17
C LEU A 97 -12.47 -3.91 6.29
N PRO A 98 -11.29 -3.85 5.63
CA PRO A 98 -10.60 -2.57 5.49
C PRO A 98 -11.47 -1.59 4.69
N SER A 99 -11.20 -0.29 4.79
CA SER A 99 -11.86 0.75 3.98
C SER A 99 -11.88 0.41 2.47
N SER A 100 -10.77 -0.10 1.93
CA SER A 100 -10.71 -0.57 0.55
C SER A 100 -11.60 -1.79 0.25
N GLY A 101 -11.86 -2.62 1.25
CA GLY A 101 -12.81 -3.73 1.17
C GLY A 101 -14.25 -3.25 1.03
N VAL A 102 -14.59 -2.13 1.68
CA VAL A 102 -15.88 -1.46 1.47
C VAL A 102 -15.97 -0.95 0.04
N ASP A 103 -14.95 -0.22 -0.42
CA ASP A 103 -14.86 0.29 -1.80
C ASP A 103 -15.09 -0.81 -2.84
N MET A 104 -14.40 -1.94 -2.70
CA MET A 104 -14.52 -3.10 -3.60
C MET A 104 -15.90 -3.77 -3.58
N SER A 105 -16.63 -3.63 -2.47
CA SER A 105 -17.97 -4.21 -2.30
C SER A 105 -19.08 -3.35 -2.92
N THR A 106 -18.75 -2.15 -3.38
CA THR A 106 -19.68 -1.18 -3.96
C THR A 106 -19.58 -1.12 -5.48
N SER A 107 -20.66 -0.71 -6.14
CA SER A 107 -20.69 -0.48 -7.59
C SER A 107 -20.20 0.92 -7.97
N GLU A 108 -20.03 1.79 -6.98
CA GLU A 108 -19.73 3.20 -7.10
C GLU A 108 -18.28 3.44 -7.47
N THR A 109 -17.40 2.53 -7.06
CA THR A 109 -15.99 2.46 -7.46
C THR A 109 -15.79 1.78 -8.82
N ASP A 110 -16.83 1.14 -9.36
CA ASP A 110 -16.76 0.53 -10.69
C ASP A 110 -16.59 1.60 -11.76
N PHE A 111 -15.72 1.31 -12.73
CA PHE A 111 -15.45 2.16 -13.89
C PHE A 111 -15.04 3.60 -13.52
N VAL A 112 -14.34 3.78 -12.40
CA VAL A 112 -13.63 5.01 -12.05
C VAL A 112 -12.30 5.04 -12.80
N TYR A 113 -12.22 5.88 -13.83
CA TYR A 113 -11.08 5.96 -14.77
C TYR A 113 -10.00 6.97 -14.36
N HIS A 114 -9.73 7.10 -13.05
CA HIS A 114 -8.67 7.99 -12.59
C HIS A 114 -7.27 7.40 -12.85
N SER A 115 -7.07 6.13 -12.49
CA SER A 115 -5.83 5.42 -12.73
C SER A 115 -6.09 3.96 -13.10
N ASN A 116 -5.03 3.26 -13.52
CA ASN A 116 -5.12 1.82 -13.72
C ASN A 116 -5.44 1.08 -12.42
N ILE A 117 -4.97 1.58 -11.27
CA ILE A 117 -5.26 0.99 -9.96
C ILE A 117 -6.75 1.08 -9.63
N THR A 118 -7.36 2.25 -9.80
CA THR A 118 -8.80 2.43 -9.55
C THR A 118 -9.62 1.53 -10.48
N THR A 119 -9.21 1.42 -11.74
CA THR A 119 -9.91 0.61 -12.75
C THR A 119 -9.74 -0.91 -12.50
N MET A 120 -8.55 -1.36 -12.12
CA MET A 120 -8.25 -2.79 -11.95
C MET A 120 -8.77 -3.34 -10.62
N PHE A 121 -8.68 -2.56 -9.55
CA PHE A 121 -8.93 -3.04 -8.19
C PHE A 121 -10.13 -2.40 -7.51
N GLY A 122 -10.74 -1.35 -8.07
CA GLY A 122 -11.93 -0.71 -7.50
C GLY A 122 -11.70 -0.05 -6.14
N VAL A 123 -10.50 0.49 -5.92
CA VAL A 123 -10.12 1.22 -4.70
C VAL A 123 -10.13 2.72 -4.94
N SER A 124 -10.57 3.50 -3.95
CA SER A 124 -10.61 4.98 -4.05
C SER A 124 -9.37 5.66 -3.46
N GLU A 125 -8.73 5.06 -2.46
CA GLU A 125 -7.54 5.59 -1.79
C GLU A 125 -6.42 4.54 -1.83
N PHE A 126 -5.21 4.93 -2.25
CA PHE A 126 -4.11 3.97 -2.40
C PHE A 126 -2.72 4.62 -2.51
N LEU A 127 -1.70 3.81 -2.24
CA LEU A 127 -0.28 4.08 -2.46
C LEU A 127 0.26 3.24 -3.62
N VAL A 128 1.00 3.85 -4.54
CA VAL A 128 1.73 3.15 -5.61
C VAL A 128 3.21 3.41 -5.49
N PHE A 129 3.97 2.34 -5.39
CA PHE A 129 5.41 2.29 -5.49
C PHE A 129 5.74 1.98 -6.94
N SER A 130 6.45 2.90 -7.59
CA SER A 130 6.89 2.78 -8.98
C SER A 130 8.40 3.01 -9.05
N PRO A 131 9.12 2.40 -9.99
CA PRO A 131 10.53 2.73 -10.25
C PRO A 131 10.68 4.24 -10.42
N ALA A 132 11.63 4.87 -9.71
CA ALA A 132 11.88 6.30 -9.85
C ALA A 132 12.47 6.61 -11.24
N ASP A 133 13.36 5.73 -11.72
CA ASP A 133 13.78 5.56 -13.10
C ASP A 133 13.36 4.17 -13.64
N GLN A 134 12.77 4.12 -14.83
CA GLN A 134 12.20 2.87 -15.38
C GLN A 134 13.26 1.91 -15.94
N PHE A 135 14.48 2.36 -16.16
CA PHE A 135 15.57 1.53 -16.65
C PHE A 135 16.42 0.99 -15.50
N ASP A 136 16.79 1.85 -14.56
CA ASP A 136 17.70 1.49 -13.46
C ASP A 136 16.96 0.92 -12.24
N ASP A 137 15.77 1.45 -11.89
CA ASP A 137 15.08 1.11 -10.64
C ASP A 137 13.99 0.04 -10.80
N ALA A 138 13.88 -0.58 -11.98
CA ALA A 138 12.80 -1.50 -12.30
C ALA A 138 12.81 -2.74 -11.38
N ILE A 139 11.65 -3.05 -10.80
CA ILE A 139 11.43 -4.29 -10.03
C ILE A 139 11.05 -5.39 -11.03
N ILE A 140 11.99 -6.27 -11.33
CA ILE A 140 11.85 -7.29 -12.38
C ILE A 140 11.75 -8.70 -11.78
N THR A 141 12.41 -8.95 -10.65
CA THR A 141 12.43 -10.30 -10.05
C THR A 141 11.31 -10.49 -9.04
N GLU A 142 10.81 -11.73 -8.96
CA GLU A 142 9.81 -12.12 -7.97
C GLU A 142 10.32 -11.88 -6.54
N ASP A 143 11.61 -12.10 -6.28
CA ASP A 143 12.22 -11.89 -4.97
C ASP A 143 12.18 -10.41 -4.56
N GLN A 144 12.53 -9.49 -5.46
CA GLN A 144 12.43 -8.05 -5.19
C GLN A 144 10.98 -7.66 -4.91
N LYS A 145 10.03 -8.13 -5.73
CA LYS A 145 8.60 -7.89 -5.52
C LYS A 145 8.13 -8.41 -4.16
N ASN A 146 8.50 -9.64 -3.81
CA ASN A 146 8.10 -10.28 -2.55
C ASN A 146 8.72 -9.57 -1.33
N LEU A 147 9.92 -9.01 -1.47
CA LEU A 147 10.58 -8.22 -0.44
C LEU A 147 9.83 -6.89 -0.21
N VAL A 148 9.41 -6.22 -1.29
CA VAL A 148 8.56 -5.01 -1.19
C VAL A 148 7.20 -5.33 -0.57
N ILE A 149 6.52 -6.39 -1.00
CA ILE A 149 5.23 -6.81 -0.41
C ILE A 149 5.39 -7.19 1.07
N SER A 150 6.50 -7.82 1.43
CA SER A 150 6.82 -8.12 2.83
C SER A 150 6.97 -6.83 3.64
N ALA A 151 7.65 -5.82 3.10
CA ALA A 151 7.79 -4.53 3.75
C ALA A 151 6.43 -3.83 3.93
N PHE A 152 5.55 -3.85 2.92
CA PHE A 152 4.19 -3.29 3.05
C PHE A 152 3.45 -3.90 4.23
N ARG A 153 3.51 -5.22 4.39
CA ARG A 153 2.84 -5.91 5.50
C ARG A 153 3.40 -5.53 6.86
N VAL A 154 4.73 -5.41 6.96
CA VAL A 154 5.37 -4.97 8.21
C VAL A 154 4.89 -3.57 8.58
N VAL A 155 4.92 -2.64 7.62
CA VAL A 155 4.46 -1.26 7.83
C VAL A 155 2.96 -1.20 8.15
N GLN A 156 2.12 -1.88 7.36
CA GLN A 156 0.68 -1.88 7.58
C GLN A 156 0.31 -2.39 8.98
N HIS A 157 1.07 -3.36 9.50
CA HIS A 157 0.87 -3.88 10.85
C HIS A 157 1.52 -3.03 11.95
N SER A 158 2.66 -2.38 11.70
CA SER A 158 3.36 -1.60 12.74
C SER A 158 2.62 -0.31 13.11
N ILE A 159 1.94 0.31 12.14
CA ILE A 159 1.26 1.61 12.29
C ILE A 159 -0.24 1.56 12.02
N ASP A 160 -0.84 0.35 12.03
CA ASP A 160 -2.26 0.11 11.75
C ASP A 160 -2.74 0.81 10.46
N CYS A 161 -1.94 0.76 9.39
CA CYS A 161 -2.26 1.42 8.12
C CYS A 161 -3.13 0.52 7.25
N GLU A 162 -4.37 0.93 6.99
CA GLU A 162 -5.31 0.19 6.15
C GLU A 162 -5.22 0.53 4.66
N VAL A 163 -4.49 1.59 4.30
CA VAL A 163 -4.40 2.07 2.92
C VAL A 163 -3.74 1.00 2.04
N PRO A 164 -4.38 0.60 0.93
CA PRO A 164 -3.80 -0.31 -0.05
C PRO A 164 -2.45 0.20 -0.58
N MET A 165 -1.44 -0.66 -0.52
CA MET A 165 -0.10 -0.40 -1.06
C MET A 165 0.16 -1.31 -2.25
N PHE A 166 0.56 -0.72 -3.38
CA PHE A 166 0.84 -1.42 -4.62
C PHE A 166 2.28 -1.20 -5.07
N ILE A 167 2.92 -2.21 -5.65
CA ILE A 167 4.20 -2.12 -6.34
C ILE A 167 3.98 -2.38 -7.84
N GLN A 168 4.56 -1.53 -8.68
CA GLN A 168 4.67 -1.77 -10.11
C GLN A 168 5.72 -2.86 -10.36
N PHE A 169 5.36 -3.89 -11.13
CA PHE A 169 6.21 -5.03 -11.41
C PHE A 169 6.46 -5.21 -12.92
N GLY A 170 7.72 -5.43 -13.28
CA GLY A 170 8.15 -5.61 -14.66
C GLY A 170 8.20 -4.31 -15.47
N HIS A 171 8.29 -4.46 -16.79
CA HIS A 171 8.43 -3.33 -17.71
C HIS A 171 7.16 -2.47 -17.76
N ILE A 172 7.33 -1.15 -17.96
CA ILE A 172 6.25 -0.15 -17.95
C ILE A 172 5.09 -0.50 -18.90
N ASP A 173 5.38 -1.14 -20.03
CA ASP A 173 4.37 -1.51 -21.03
C ASP A 173 3.34 -2.54 -20.52
N ARG A 174 3.68 -3.31 -19.47
CA ARG A 174 2.79 -4.35 -18.94
C ARG A 174 1.88 -3.87 -17.84
N GLN A 175 2.21 -2.74 -17.20
CA GLN A 175 1.42 -2.12 -16.12
C GLN A 175 0.92 -3.15 -15.08
N HIS A 176 1.77 -4.09 -14.68
CA HIS A 176 1.41 -5.08 -13.67
C HIS A 176 1.58 -4.47 -12.28
N PHE A 177 0.55 -4.61 -11.46
CA PHE A 177 0.56 -4.15 -10.08
C PHE A 177 0.23 -5.30 -9.14
N PHE A 178 0.97 -5.35 -8.04
CA PHE A 178 0.74 -6.27 -6.93
C PHE A 178 0.65 -5.46 -5.66
N GLY A 179 -0.19 -5.86 -4.72
CA GLY A 179 -0.36 -5.08 -3.51
C GLY A 179 -1.00 -5.83 -2.37
N THR A 180 -1.04 -5.17 -1.23
CA THR A 180 -1.75 -5.64 -0.03
C THR A 180 -2.46 -4.50 0.66
N SER A 181 -3.55 -4.83 1.36
CA SER A 181 -4.14 -3.98 2.39
C SER A 181 -4.54 -4.88 3.55
N SER A 182 -4.43 -4.37 4.76
CA SER A 182 -4.81 -5.13 5.95
C SER A 182 -5.45 -4.22 6.98
N ASN A 183 -6.43 -4.75 7.68
CA ASN A 183 -6.85 -4.24 8.97
C ASN A 183 -6.63 -5.34 10.03
N LYS A 184 -7.16 -5.15 11.24
CA LYS A 184 -7.04 -6.11 12.35
C LYS A 184 -7.68 -7.48 12.08
N SER A 185 -8.54 -7.60 11.08
CA SER A 185 -9.36 -8.81 10.84
C SER A 185 -9.02 -9.52 9.53
N VAL A 186 -8.69 -8.78 8.47
CA VAL A 186 -8.59 -9.29 7.10
C VAL A 186 -7.36 -8.71 6.42
N VAL A 187 -6.68 -9.55 5.65
CA VAL A 187 -5.64 -9.14 4.70
C VAL A 187 -6.13 -9.40 3.29
N ALA A 188 -6.21 -8.35 2.47
CA ALA A 188 -6.51 -8.44 1.05
C ALA A 188 -5.22 -8.44 0.23
N HIS A 189 -5.19 -9.29 -0.78
CA HIS A 189 -4.11 -9.37 -1.76
C HIS A 189 -4.61 -8.92 -3.11
N TYR A 190 -3.83 -8.04 -3.75
CA TYR A 190 -4.11 -7.54 -5.08
C TYR A 190 -3.03 -8.07 -6.04
N GLY A 191 -3.46 -8.59 -7.19
CA GLY A 191 -2.54 -9.06 -8.20
C GLY A 191 -3.22 -9.21 -9.54
N VAL A 192 -2.53 -8.77 -10.59
CA VAL A 192 -2.96 -8.94 -11.97
C VAL A 192 -2.11 -10.03 -12.60
N SER A 193 -2.70 -11.19 -12.88
CA SER A 193 -2.07 -12.18 -13.76
C SER A 193 -2.52 -11.93 -15.20
N SER A 194 -1.61 -12.13 -16.16
CA SER A 194 -1.83 -11.86 -17.58
C SER A 194 -3.00 -12.65 -18.20
N ASN A 195 -3.53 -13.66 -17.49
CA ASN A 195 -4.69 -14.44 -17.91
C ASN A 195 -6.03 -13.98 -17.31
N PHE A 196 -6.04 -13.15 -16.25
CA PHE A 196 -7.26 -12.83 -15.49
C PHE A 196 -7.92 -11.50 -15.86
N VAL A 197 -7.16 -10.55 -16.43
CA VAL A 197 -7.67 -9.21 -16.83
C VAL A 197 -8.80 -9.31 -17.84
N ILE A 198 -8.72 -10.29 -18.74
CA ILE A 198 -9.74 -10.51 -19.77
C ILE A 198 -11.02 -11.10 -19.15
N LEU A 199 -10.90 -12.07 -18.24
CA LEU A 199 -12.06 -12.70 -17.62
C LEU A 199 -12.80 -11.77 -16.64
N TRP A 200 -12.10 -11.00 -15.81
CA TRP A 200 -12.73 -10.10 -14.83
C TRP A 200 -13.49 -8.95 -15.51
N ASN A 201 -12.89 -8.32 -16.53
CA ASN A 201 -13.58 -7.29 -17.32
C ASN A 201 -14.79 -7.85 -18.10
N PHE A 202 -14.75 -9.10 -18.52
CA PHE A 202 -15.89 -9.75 -19.20
C PHE A 202 -17.04 -10.05 -18.24
N PHE A 203 -16.73 -10.50 -17.02
CA PHE A 203 -17.74 -10.78 -16.00
C PHE A 203 -18.41 -9.50 -15.48
N ARG A 204 -17.68 -8.40 -15.28
CA ARG A 204 -18.26 -7.11 -14.85
C ARG A 204 -18.99 -6.32 -15.93
N ARG A 205 -18.74 -6.59 -17.23
CA ARG A 205 -19.52 -5.99 -18.34
C ARG A 205 -20.86 -6.66 -18.60
N SER A 206 -21.10 -7.85 -18.03
CA SER A 206 -22.27 -8.69 -18.33
C SER A 206 -23.36 -8.64 -17.25
N ILE A 207 -23.28 -7.68 -16.32
CA ILE A 207 -24.28 -7.38 -15.28
C ILE A 207 -24.70 -5.92 -15.46
#